data_AF-B8MCK2-F1
#
_entry.id   AF-B8MCK2-F1
#
_cell.length_a   1.000
_cell.length_b   1.000
_cell.length_c   1.000
_cell.angle_alpha   90.00
_cell.angle_beta   90.00
_cell.angle_gamma   90.00
#
_symmetry.space_group_name_H-M   'P 1'
#
loop_
_entity.id
_entity.type
_entity.pdbx_description
1 polymer ?
#
loop_
_entity_poly.entity_id
_entity_poly.type
_entity_poly.pdbx_seq_one_letter_code
_entity_poly.pdbx_strand_id
1 'polypeptide(L)'
;MADKGRSRVYLDIEIDGRKEGRIALELFNDVVPKTAENFRALCTGEKGVGKQGKPLSFKGSIFHRVIKNFMIQGGDFTAFNGTGGESIYGEKFEDENFELKHDRPFLLSMANSGPATNGSQFFITTVETPHLDSKHVVFGQVINGKSLVRKIENMPTQADKPLRDVIIADCGELKGEDYDNADKKVVDATGDPYEDYPADHEGELNAQTAFEIASKLKELGNIAFKSGKTWVGLSKYQKALRYLNEVPEVDEKDPKELDAQMKVLRFTLHSNSALLANKLQHFPDGKTWAGYALDTADAANAKDADRAKAYYRRAVAEVGLKEEDDAIKDLEEALKLAPGDAAISNEITRVKKIIAEADKKQKEAARKFFS
;
A
#
# COMPACT_ATOMS: atom_id res chain seq x y z
N MET A 1 13.87 22.49 34.38
CA MET A 1 14.11 21.10 33.93
C MET A 1 14.31 21.18 32.43
N ALA A 2 15.35 20.57 31.88
CA ALA A 2 15.57 20.58 30.42
C ALA A 2 14.28 20.12 29.74
N ASP A 3 13.81 20.89 28.76
CA ASP A 3 12.68 20.55 27.91
C ASP A 3 13.02 19.26 27.18
N LYS A 4 12.64 18.12 27.77
CA LYS A 4 12.80 16.81 27.16
C LYS A 4 11.65 16.71 26.18
N GLY A 5 11.91 17.03 24.92
CA GLY A 5 10.96 16.90 23.82
C GLY A 5 10.29 15.51 23.81
N ARG A 6 9.17 15.41 23.10
CA ARG A 6 8.38 14.18 23.01
C ARG A 6 9.23 12.97 22.60
N SER A 7 9.01 11.84 23.25
CA SER A 7 9.68 10.58 22.92
C SER A 7 9.29 10.13 21.52
N ARG A 8 10.25 9.60 20.76
CA ARG A 8 10.02 9.02 19.44
C ARG A 8 10.40 7.54 19.45
N VAL A 9 9.51 6.71 18.93
CA VAL A 9 9.69 5.24 18.89
C VAL A 9 9.45 4.74 17.47
N TYR A 10 9.85 3.50 17.19
CA TYR A 10 9.63 2.88 15.90
C TYR A 10 9.07 1.46 16.01
N LEU A 11 8.35 1.06 14.97
CA LEU A 11 7.90 -0.30 14.71
C LEU A 11 8.37 -0.70 13.31
N ASP A 12 9.28 -1.66 13.20
CA ASP A 12 9.67 -2.27 11.93
C ASP A 12 8.70 -3.39 11.57
N ILE A 13 8.07 -3.29 10.41
CA ILE A 13 6.98 -4.18 9.99
C ILE A 13 7.48 -5.22 9.00
N GLU A 14 7.04 -6.44 9.24
CA GLU A 14 7.17 -7.56 8.33
C GLU A 14 5.79 -8.07 7.92
N ILE A 15 5.61 -8.35 6.62
CA ILE A 15 4.39 -8.95 6.07
C ILE A 15 4.80 -10.18 5.27
N ASP A 16 4.24 -11.35 5.61
CA ASP A 16 4.51 -12.61 4.89
C ASP A 16 6.02 -12.94 4.80
N GLY A 17 6.74 -12.75 5.90
CA GLY A 17 8.19 -12.99 5.98
C GLY A 17 9.07 -11.93 5.30
N ARG A 18 8.48 -10.85 4.78
CA ARG A 18 9.20 -9.78 4.06
C ARG A 18 9.21 -8.50 4.86
N LYS A 19 10.39 -7.91 5.03
CA LYS A 19 10.54 -6.58 5.64
C LYS A 19 9.93 -5.52 4.73
N GLU A 20 8.96 -4.79 5.25
CA GLU A 20 8.17 -3.82 4.49
C GLU A 20 8.57 -2.37 4.77
N GLY A 21 9.06 -2.09 5.99
CA GLY A 21 9.56 -0.77 6.35
C GLY A 21 9.33 -0.46 7.82
N ARG A 22 9.39 0.83 8.14
CA ARG A 22 9.33 1.37 9.50
C ARG A 22 8.16 2.33 9.65
N ILE A 23 7.45 2.22 10.76
CA ILE A 23 6.52 3.23 11.26
C ILE A 23 7.23 3.95 12.41
N ALA A 24 7.44 5.26 12.28
CA ALA A 24 7.95 6.10 13.36
C ALA A 24 6.80 6.85 14.03
N LEU A 25 6.79 6.86 15.36
CA LEU A 25 5.71 7.40 16.18
C LEU A 25 6.30 8.43 17.16
N GLU A 26 5.60 9.56 17.32
CA GLU A 26 5.84 10.51 18.40
C GLU A 26 4.83 10.26 19.52
N LEU A 27 5.29 10.21 20.77
CA LEU A 27 4.47 9.96 21.95
C LEU A 27 4.22 11.26 22.71
N PHE A 28 2.99 11.48 23.14
CA PHE A 28 2.57 12.71 23.83
C PHE A 28 2.85 12.64 25.34
N ASN A 29 4.10 12.38 25.73
CA ASN A 29 4.51 12.27 27.15
C ASN A 29 4.39 13.58 27.94
N ASP A 30 4.18 14.70 27.27
CA ASP A 30 3.81 16.00 27.83
C ASP A 30 2.34 16.07 28.25
N VAL A 31 1.46 15.25 27.66
CA VAL A 31 0.00 15.23 27.94
C VAL A 31 -0.40 13.99 28.73
N VAL A 32 0.14 12.83 28.37
CA VAL A 32 -0.18 11.50 28.95
C VAL A 32 1.11 10.73 29.27
N PRO A 33 1.93 11.21 30.23
CA PRO A 33 3.24 10.63 30.56
C PRO A 33 3.20 9.14 30.92
N LYS A 34 2.17 8.67 31.63
CA LYS A 34 2.05 7.26 32.05
C LYS A 34 1.74 6.37 30.85
N THR A 35 0.82 6.79 29.99
CA THR A 35 0.44 6.06 28.78
C THR A 35 1.60 6.02 27.78
N ALA A 36 2.28 7.15 27.59
CA ALA A 36 3.45 7.24 26.72
C ALA A 36 4.63 6.39 27.23
N GLU A 37 4.91 6.41 28.54
CA GLU A 37 5.98 5.60 29.13
C GLU A 37 5.70 4.09 29.02
N ASN A 38 4.44 3.67 29.19
CA ASN A 38 4.04 2.28 28.96
C ASN A 38 4.40 1.84 27.53
N PHE A 39 3.99 2.61 26.53
CA PHE A 39 4.24 2.26 25.13
C PHE A 39 5.74 2.29 24.78
N ARG A 40 6.48 3.31 25.25
CA ARG A 40 7.93 3.43 25.02
C ARG A 40 8.69 2.24 25.64
N ALA A 41 8.37 1.87 26.87
CA ALA A 41 8.99 0.75 27.55
C ALA A 41 8.67 -0.59 26.86
N LEU A 42 7.46 -0.77 26.33
CA LEU A 42 7.08 -1.93 25.53
C LEU A 42 7.76 -1.95 24.15
N CYS A 43 8.09 -0.80 23.57
CA CYS A 43 8.93 -0.75 22.36
C CYS A 43 10.36 -1.21 22.66
N THR A 44 10.95 -0.79 23.79
CA THR A 44 12.35 -1.12 24.13
C THR A 44 12.52 -2.50 24.77
N GLY A 45 11.47 -3.05 25.39
CA GLY A 45 11.57 -4.31 26.14
C GLY A 45 12.33 -4.21 27.46
N GLU A 46 12.66 -3.00 27.92
CA GLU A 46 13.58 -2.79 29.06
C GLU A 46 13.03 -3.28 30.40
N LYS A 47 11.72 -3.51 30.50
CA LYS A 47 11.05 -3.98 31.74
C LYS A 47 11.09 -5.50 31.90
N GLY A 48 11.74 -6.22 30.99
CA GLY A 48 11.99 -7.66 31.11
C GLY A 48 10.73 -8.49 30.89
N VAL A 49 10.49 -9.47 31.78
CA VAL A 49 9.37 -10.42 31.68
C VAL A 49 8.25 -9.96 32.60
N GLY A 50 7.04 -9.85 32.08
CA GLY A 50 5.87 -9.46 32.86
C GLY A 50 5.22 -10.62 33.59
N LYS A 51 4.07 -10.38 34.22
CA LYS A 51 3.45 -11.34 35.16
C LYS A 51 2.90 -12.57 34.46
N GLN A 52 2.58 -12.45 33.17
CA GLN A 52 2.13 -13.57 32.33
C GLN A 52 3.29 -14.43 31.79
N GLY A 53 4.54 -14.18 32.22
CA GLY A 53 5.71 -14.96 31.83
C GLY A 53 6.16 -14.69 30.38
N LYS A 54 5.68 -13.61 29.77
CA LYS A 54 6.07 -13.16 28.43
C LYS A 54 6.95 -11.91 28.53
N PRO A 55 7.89 -11.68 27.60
CA PRO A 55 8.60 -10.42 27.52
C PRO A 55 7.61 -9.25 27.37
N LEU A 56 7.82 -8.17 28.13
CA LEU A 56 7.09 -6.91 27.99
C LEU A 56 7.64 -6.16 26.77
N SER A 57 7.39 -6.70 25.57
CA SER A 57 7.88 -6.15 24.31
C SER A 57 6.88 -6.34 23.17
N PHE A 58 6.80 -5.33 22.28
CA PHE A 58 6.05 -5.47 21.03
C PHE A 58 6.77 -6.29 19.96
N LYS A 59 8.07 -6.58 20.13
CA LYS A 59 8.83 -7.36 19.15
C LYS A 59 8.23 -8.77 19.00
N GLY A 60 7.89 -9.13 17.77
CA GLY A 60 7.22 -10.37 17.41
C GLY A 60 5.70 -10.37 17.61
N SER A 61 5.11 -9.31 18.17
CA SER A 61 3.66 -9.15 18.23
C SER A 61 3.08 -8.80 16.87
N ILE A 62 1.75 -8.91 16.72
CA ILE A 62 1.07 -8.75 15.43
C ILE A 62 -0.03 -7.68 15.47
N PHE A 63 -0.35 -7.15 14.29
CA PHE A 63 -1.62 -6.46 14.07
C PHE A 63 -2.71 -7.52 13.83
N HIS A 64 -3.42 -7.86 14.91
CA HIS A 64 -4.40 -8.95 14.91
C HIS A 64 -5.78 -8.52 14.42
N ARG A 65 -6.05 -7.21 14.32
CA ARG A 65 -7.33 -6.66 13.87
C ARG A 65 -7.13 -5.41 13.03
N VAL A 66 -7.69 -5.39 11.83
CA VAL A 66 -7.56 -4.33 10.82
C VAL A 66 -8.95 -4.08 10.24
N ILE A 67 -9.40 -2.83 10.30
CA ILE A 67 -10.68 -2.42 9.73
C ILE A 67 -10.43 -1.20 8.85
N LYS A 68 -10.66 -1.38 7.55
CA LYS A 68 -10.51 -0.32 6.56
C LYS A 68 -11.44 0.86 6.86
N ASN A 69 -10.94 2.08 6.66
CA ASN A 69 -11.61 3.33 7.01
C ASN A 69 -11.97 3.43 8.50
N PHE A 70 -11.14 2.85 9.36
CA PHE A 70 -11.29 2.94 10.79
C PHE A 70 -9.93 2.93 11.49
N MET A 71 -9.31 1.75 11.67
CA MET A 71 -8.05 1.61 12.41
C MET A 71 -7.32 0.28 12.15
N ILE A 72 -6.04 0.25 12.53
CA ILE A 72 -5.24 -0.98 12.65
C ILE A 72 -4.84 -1.19 14.11
N GLN A 73 -5.09 -2.37 14.66
CA GLN A 73 -4.93 -2.69 16.08
C GLN A 73 -3.92 -3.83 16.30
N GLY A 74 -3.03 -3.62 17.28
CA GLY A 74 -1.97 -4.54 17.66
C GLY A 74 -1.68 -4.49 19.16
N GLY A 75 -0.51 -4.99 19.55
CA GLY A 75 -0.01 -4.90 20.93
C GLY A 75 -0.44 -6.02 21.88
N ASP A 76 -1.13 -7.06 21.38
CA ASP A 76 -1.31 -8.31 22.11
C ASP A 76 -0.11 -9.23 21.87
N PHE A 77 0.89 -9.15 22.75
CA PHE A 77 2.10 -10.00 22.71
C PHE A 77 1.97 -11.28 23.55
N THR A 78 0.83 -11.54 24.20
CA THR A 78 0.64 -12.73 25.03
C THR A 78 -0.22 -13.79 24.34
N ALA A 79 -1.34 -13.40 23.73
CA ALA A 79 -2.30 -14.29 23.07
C ALA A 79 -2.40 -14.08 21.55
N PHE A 80 -1.88 -12.97 21.02
CA PHE A 80 -1.83 -12.65 19.59
C PHE A 80 -3.20 -12.61 18.89
N ASN A 81 -4.28 -12.37 19.63
CA ASN A 81 -5.65 -12.44 19.09
C ASN A 81 -6.60 -11.39 19.68
N GLY A 82 -6.10 -10.48 20.52
CA GLY A 82 -6.85 -9.41 21.14
C GLY A 82 -7.42 -9.75 22.51
N THR A 83 -7.24 -10.98 23.02
CA THR A 83 -7.68 -11.35 24.39
C THR A 83 -6.60 -11.16 25.45
N GLY A 84 -5.36 -10.89 25.04
CA GLY A 84 -4.20 -10.77 25.90
C GLY A 84 -3.64 -9.36 26.04
N GLY A 85 -2.34 -9.31 26.37
CA GLY A 85 -1.60 -8.09 26.69
C GLY A 85 -1.47 -7.83 28.19
N GLU A 86 -0.46 -7.06 28.56
CA GLU A 86 -0.26 -6.51 29.91
C GLU A 86 0.57 -5.23 29.84
N SER A 87 0.35 -4.31 30.77
CA SER A 87 1.12 -3.07 30.88
C SER A 87 2.42 -3.27 31.67
N ILE A 88 3.31 -2.30 31.60
CA ILE A 88 4.51 -2.27 32.45
C ILE A 88 4.20 -2.06 33.94
N TYR A 89 2.95 -1.69 34.27
CA TYR A 89 2.48 -1.42 35.63
C TYR A 89 1.72 -2.60 36.25
N GLY A 90 1.52 -3.68 35.49
CA GLY A 90 0.67 -4.81 35.83
C GLY A 90 -0.30 -5.15 34.69
N GLU A 91 -1.33 -5.95 34.97
CA GLU A 91 -2.28 -6.40 33.94
C GLU A 91 -2.96 -5.21 33.23
N LYS A 92 -3.46 -4.23 34.01
CA LYS A 92 -4.19 -3.06 33.53
C LYS A 92 -3.78 -1.78 34.28
N PHE A 93 -3.99 -0.62 33.66
CA PHE A 93 -3.89 0.70 34.28
C PHE A 93 -5.04 1.63 33.86
N GLU A 94 -5.19 2.72 34.61
CA GLU A 94 -6.27 3.70 34.46
C GLU A 94 -6.21 4.52 33.17
N ASP A 95 -7.32 5.13 32.77
CA ASP A 95 -7.35 6.13 31.71
C ASP A 95 -6.74 7.44 32.24
N GLU A 96 -5.66 7.91 31.63
CA GLU A 96 -4.89 9.04 32.16
C GLU A 96 -5.61 10.38 31.99
N ASN A 97 -6.07 10.68 30.76
CA ASN A 97 -7.04 11.74 30.46
C ASN A 97 -7.59 11.56 29.02
N PHE A 98 -8.53 12.42 28.62
CA PHE A 98 -9.16 12.44 27.29
C PHE A 98 -9.16 13.84 26.66
N GLU A 99 -8.11 14.61 26.93
CA GLU A 99 -7.95 15.97 26.40
C GLU A 99 -7.88 15.97 24.87
N LEU A 100 -7.07 15.07 24.32
CA LEU A 100 -6.89 14.89 22.88
C LEU A 100 -8.06 14.11 22.28
N LYS A 101 -8.45 14.49 21.05
CA LYS A 101 -9.56 13.89 20.28
C LYS A 101 -9.03 13.06 19.13
N HIS A 102 -9.85 12.13 18.65
CA HIS A 102 -9.54 11.34 17.46
C HIS A 102 -9.95 12.09 16.18
N ASP A 103 -9.35 13.27 15.99
CA ASP A 103 -9.75 14.30 15.03
C ASP A 103 -9.04 14.20 13.67
N ARG A 104 -8.18 13.20 13.47
CA ARG A 104 -7.45 12.96 12.22
C ARG A 104 -6.95 11.51 12.12
N PRO A 105 -6.58 11.04 10.91
CA PRO A 105 -5.88 9.77 10.76
C PRO A 105 -4.52 9.80 11.46
N PHE A 106 -3.97 8.60 11.67
CA PHE A 106 -2.62 8.35 12.19
C PHE A 106 -2.39 8.72 13.65
N LEU A 107 -3.45 8.87 14.43
CA LEU A 107 -3.35 8.98 15.88
C LEU A 107 -3.16 7.60 16.51
N LEU A 108 -2.27 7.52 17.49
CA LEU A 108 -1.99 6.35 18.29
C LEU A 108 -2.83 6.42 19.58
N SER A 109 -3.61 5.38 19.86
CA SER A 109 -4.57 5.38 20.96
C SER A 109 -4.71 4.01 21.62
N MET A 110 -5.04 3.99 22.91
CA MET A 110 -5.12 2.76 23.70
C MET A 110 -6.37 1.95 23.37
N ALA A 111 -6.21 0.66 23.10
CA ALA A 111 -7.34 -0.26 23.12
C ALA A 111 -7.66 -0.66 24.58
N ASN A 112 -8.94 -0.80 24.90
CA ASN A 112 -9.40 -1.21 26.22
C ASN A 112 -10.70 -2.01 26.14
N SER A 113 -11.11 -2.59 27.27
CA SER A 113 -12.35 -3.35 27.45
C SER A 113 -13.34 -2.59 28.38
N GLY A 114 -13.36 -1.26 28.29
CA GLY A 114 -14.09 -0.38 29.20
C GLY A 114 -13.19 0.47 30.10
N PRO A 115 -13.77 1.31 30.98
CA PRO A 115 -13.02 2.29 31.78
C PRO A 115 -11.89 1.66 32.60
N ALA A 116 -10.73 2.32 32.61
CA ALA A 116 -9.54 1.94 33.38
C ALA A 116 -9.03 0.51 33.11
N THR A 117 -9.10 0.06 31.86
CA THR A 117 -8.63 -1.28 31.45
C THR A 117 -7.53 -1.24 30.40
N ASN A 118 -6.70 -0.19 30.41
CA ASN A 118 -5.57 -0.07 29.48
C ASN A 118 -4.49 -1.12 29.79
N GLY A 119 -4.07 -1.87 28.78
CA GLY A 119 -3.00 -2.88 28.89
C GLY A 119 -1.81 -2.52 28.00
N SER A 120 -1.51 -3.38 27.03
CA SER A 120 -0.52 -3.13 25.98
C SER A 120 -1.13 -2.89 24.60
N GLN A 121 -2.38 -3.26 24.40
CA GLN A 121 -3.02 -3.16 23.10
C GLN A 121 -3.25 -1.70 22.71
N PHE A 122 -3.03 -1.41 21.43
CA PHE A 122 -3.16 -0.07 20.86
C PHE A 122 -3.77 -0.16 19.46
N PHE A 123 -4.24 0.96 18.96
CA PHE A 123 -4.60 1.11 17.56
C PHE A 123 -4.04 2.40 16.98
N ILE A 124 -3.85 2.40 15.66
CA ILE A 124 -3.52 3.58 14.86
C ILE A 124 -4.76 3.90 14.01
N THR A 125 -5.30 5.11 14.13
CA THR A 125 -6.44 5.54 13.33
C THR A 125 -6.06 5.69 11.85
N THR A 126 -7.01 5.47 10.96
CA THR A 126 -6.84 5.66 9.50
C THR A 126 -7.81 6.70 8.93
N VAL A 127 -8.74 7.17 9.76
CA VAL A 127 -9.66 8.28 9.51
C VAL A 127 -9.91 8.99 10.84
N GLU A 128 -10.71 10.06 10.84
CA GLU A 128 -11.26 10.63 12.07
C GLU A 128 -12.22 9.64 12.74
N THR A 129 -12.12 9.49 14.07
CA THR A 129 -12.94 8.53 14.83
C THR A 129 -13.54 9.15 16.08
N PRO A 130 -14.34 10.23 15.98
CA PRO A 130 -14.86 10.98 17.15
C PRO A 130 -15.74 10.14 18.08
N HIS A 131 -16.31 9.02 17.59
CA HIS A 131 -17.08 8.09 18.41
C HIS A 131 -16.25 7.35 19.48
N LEU A 132 -14.91 7.41 19.38
CA LEU A 132 -13.94 6.88 20.35
C LEU A 132 -13.51 7.92 21.40
N ASP A 133 -13.90 9.18 21.24
CA ASP A 133 -13.55 10.24 22.18
C ASP A 133 -14.08 9.95 23.58
N SER A 134 -13.28 10.29 24.58
CA SER A 134 -13.58 10.04 26.00
C SER A 134 -13.74 8.56 26.38
N LYS A 135 -13.35 7.64 25.48
CA LYS A 135 -13.35 6.19 25.71
C LYS A 135 -11.95 5.58 25.57
N HIS A 136 -11.13 6.14 24.69
CA HIS A 136 -9.78 5.67 24.42
C HIS A 136 -8.78 6.82 24.58
N VAL A 137 -7.67 6.57 25.27
CA VAL A 137 -6.63 7.58 25.51
C VAL A 137 -5.79 7.73 24.26
N VAL A 138 -5.85 8.89 23.62
CA VAL A 138 -4.93 9.28 22.52
C VAL A 138 -3.59 9.65 23.15
N PHE A 139 -2.49 9.03 22.69
CA PHE A 139 -1.18 9.18 23.32
C PHE A 139 -0.01 9.32 22.36
N GLY A 140 -0.26 9.40 21.06
CA GLY A 140 0.78 9.68 20.08
C GLY A 140 0.25 9.84 18.67
N GLN A 141 1.17 9.92 17.71
CA GLN A 141 0.85 9.96 16.28
C GLN A 141 1.97 9.37 15.43
N VAL A 142 1.63 8.91 14.23
CA VAL A 142 2.61 8.51 13.21
C VAL A 142 3.24 9.76 12.61
N ILE A 143 4.57 9.84 12.69
CA ILE A 143 5.36 10.92 12.08
C ILE A 143 6.04 10.47 10.79
N ASN A 144 6.18 9.16 10.56
CA ASN A 144 6.72 8.59 9.32
C ASN A 144 6.22 7.15 9.12
N GLY A 145 6.14 6.70 7.86
CA GLY A 145 5.57 5.39 7.53
C GLY A 145 4.03 5.38 7.41
N LYS A 146 3.39 6.52 7.17
CA LYS A 146 1.94 6.62 6.91
C LYS A 146 1.49 5.67 5.78
N SER A 147 2.28 5.57 4.72
CA SER A 147 1.99 4.67 3.59
C SER A 147 2.01 3.18 3.98
N LEU A 148 2.80 2.82 4.99
CA LEU A 148 2.82 1.46 5.53
C LEU A 148 1.58 1.17 6.39
N VAL A 149 1.12 2.15 7.18
CA VAL A 149 -0.18 2.07 7.87
C VAL A 149 -1.32 1.87 6.86
N ARG A 150 -1.36 2.68 5.79
CA ARG A 150 -2.34 2.55 4.70
C ARG A 150 -2.24 1.21 3.97
N LYS A 151 -1.02 0.68 3.80
CA LYS A 151 -0.81 -0.64 3.21
C LYS A 151 -1.43 -1.74 4.09
N ILE A 152 -1.21 -1.70 5.40
CA ILE A 152 -1.79 -2.63 6.37
C ILE A 152 -3.32 -2.52 6.35
N GLU A 153 -3.85 -1.29 6.40
CA GLU A 153 -5.29 -1.00 6.34
C GLU A 153 -5.99 -1.64 5.12
N ASN A 154 -5.33 -1.63 3.96
CA ASN A 154 -5.90 -2.14 2.71
C ASN A 154 -5.66 -3.64 2.48
N MET A 155 -5.13 -4.37 3.45
CA MET A 155 -4.96 -5.81 3.33
C MET A 155 -6.31 -6.54 3.39
N PRO A 156 -6.50 -7.63 2.63
CA PRO A 156 -7.66 -8.50 2.79
C PRO A 156 -7.73 -9.08 4.21
N THR A 157 -8.92 -9.10 4.80
CA THR A 157 -9.18 -9.60 6.15
C THR A 157 -10.26 -10.67 6.17
N GLN A 158 -10.20 -11.57 7.15
CA GLN A 158 -11.27 -12.48 7.54
C GLN A 158 -11.66 -12.18 8.99
N ALA A 159 -12.91 -11.76 9.22
CA ALA A 159 -13.38 -11.32 10.54
C ALA A 159 -12.42 -10.31 11.19
N ASP A 160 -12.11 -9.24 10.46
CA ASP A 160 -11.15 -8.18 10.80
C ASP A 160 -9.68 -8.63 10.95
N LYS A 161 -9.37 -9.93 10.97
CA LYS A 161 -7.97 -10.40 11.02
C LYS A 161 -7.34 -10.37 9.61
N PRO A 162 -6.17 -9.77 9.41
CA PRO A 162 -5.44 -9.87 8.13
C PRO A 162 -5.22 -11.32 7.68
N LEU A 163 -5.42 -11.59 6.39
CA LEU A 163 -5.18 -12.93 5.82
C LEU A 163 -3.69 -13.31 5.80
N ARG A 164 -2.81 -12.31 5.80
CA ARG A 164 -1.37 -12.47 5.93
C ARG A 164 -0.93 -11.79 7.21
N ASP A 165 -0.07 -12.46 7.97
CA ASP A 165 0.41 -11.93 9.24
C ASP A 165 1.20 -10.63 9.03
N VAL A 166 0.87 -9.64 9.85
CA VAL A 166 1.55 -8.33 9.92
C VAL A 166 2.24 -8.27 11.28
N ILE A 167 3.56 -8.45 11.25
CA ILE A 167 4.38 -8.64 12.45
C ILE A 167 5.18 -7.37 12.72
N ILE A 168 5.25 -6.96 13.98
CA ILE A 168 6.24 -5.98 14.47
C ILE A 168 7.55 -6.74 14.65
N ALA A 169 8.37 -6.80 13.60
CA ALA A 169 9.59 -7.60 13.56
C ALA A 169 10.68 -7.04 14.49
N ASP A 170 10.72 -5.72 14.65
CA ASP A 170 11.57 -5.04 15.62
C ASP A 170 10.90 -3.74 16.09
N CYS A 171 11.29 -3.25 17.27
CA CYS A 171 10.78 -2.00 17.80
C CYS A 171 11.77 -1.42 18.81
N GLY A 172 11.67 -0.11 19.05
CA GLY A 172 12.56 0.56 19.98
C GLY A 172 12.32 2.06 20.09
N GLU A 173 13.17 2.72 20.87
CA GLU A 173 13.19 4.17 21.03
C GLU A 173 14.27 4.78 20.13
N LEU A 174 13.92 5.83 19.39
CA LEU A 174 14.83 6.56 18.51
C LEU A 174 15.64 7.57 19.32
N LYS A 175 16.96 7.66 19.06
CA LYS A 175 17.90 8.54 19.79
C LYS A 175 18.90 9.17 18.81
N GLY A 176 19.47 10.32 19.18
CA GLY A 176 20.48 11.01 18.38
C GLY A 176 19.96 11.32 16.97
N GLU A 177 20.78 11.03 15.94
CA GLU A 177 20.42 11.32 14.55
C GLU A 177 19.12 10.60 14.11
N ASP A 178 18.84 9.41 14.62
CA ASP A 178 17.60 8.68 14.30
C ASP A 178 16.36 9.40 14.86
N TYR A 179 16.50 10.06 16.01
CA TYR A 179 15.45 10.90 16.58
C TYR A 179 15.23 12.15 15.72
N ASP A 180 16.32 12.85 15.38
CA ASP A 180 16.29 14.12 14.63
C ASP A 180 15.79 13.97 13.19
N ASN A 181 15.87 12.76 12.64
CA ASN A 181 15.43 12.44 11.29
C ASN A 181 14.13 11.61 11.24
N ALA A 182 13.51 11.33 12.39
CA ALA A 182 12.37 10.40 12.47
C ALA A 182 11.16 10.84 11.63
N ASP A 183 10.92 12.14 11.52
CA ASP A 183 9.84 12.79 10.76
C ASP A 183 10.23 13.09 9.30
N LYS A 184 11.49 12.89 8.92
CA LYS A 184 11.95 13.13 7.55
C LYS A 184 11.56 11.96 6.65
N LYS A 185 10.67 12.24 5.71
CA LYS A 185 10.30 11.29 4.66
C LYS A 185 11.53 10.90 3.84
N VAL A 186 11.81 9.60 3.75
CA VAL A 186 12.85 9.08 2.87
C VAL A 186 12.34 9.17 1.44
N VAL A 187 12.79 10.19 0.73
CA VAL A 187 12.45 10.36 -0.68
C VAL A 187 13.19 9.30 -1.48
N ASP A 188 12.47 8.59 -2.35
CA ASP A 188 13.12 7.61 -3.20
C ASP A 188 14.06 8.26 -4.23
N ALA A 189 14.77 7.44 -4.99
CA ALA A 189 15.74 7.92 -5.97
C ALA A 189 15.17 8.80 -7.10
N THR A 190 13.85 8.98 -7.18
CA THR A 190 13.20 9.89 -8.15
C THR A 190 12.99 11.29 -7.60
N GLY A 191 13.13 11.50 -6.28
CA GLY A 191 12.84 12.80 -5.68
C GLY A 191 11.34 13.08 -5.49
N ASP A 192 10.47 12.05 -5.52
CA ASP A 192 9.01 12.19 -5.43
C ASP A 192 8.56 12.81 -4.09
N PRO A 193 8.00 14.03 -4.09
CA PRO A 193 7.59 14.71 -2.87
C PRO A 193 6.19 14.30 -2.37
N TYR A 194 5.37 13.67 -3.22
CA TYR A 194 3.94 13.51 -2.95
C TYR A 194 3.65 12.38 -1.96
N GLU A 195 2.52 12.43 -1.26
CA GLU A 195 2.08 11.33 -0.39
C GLU A 195 1.72 10.08 -1.19
N ASP A 196 2.01 8.89 -0.66
CA ASP A 196 1.76 7.65 -1.40
C ASP A 196 0.26 7.35 -1.59
N TYR A 197 -0.55 7.85 -0.67
CA TYR A 197 -2.00 7.76 -0.67
C TYR A 197 -2.61 9.18 -0.74
N PRO A 198 -3.48 9.45 -1.73
CA PRO A 198 -4.04 10.80 -1.94
C PRO A 198 -4.88 11.31 -0.78
N ALA A 199 -5.54 10.43 -0.03
CA ALA A 199 -6.31 10.77 1.17
C ALA A 199 -5.45 11.44 2.28
N ASP A 200 -4.13 11.31 2.20
CA ASP A 200 -3.18 11.91 3.13
C ASP A 200 -2.54 13.20 2.58
N HIS A 201 -2.98 13.68 1.41
CA HIS A 201 -2.51 14.92 0.80
C HIS A 201 -2.82 16.13 1.71
N GLU A 202 -1.79 16.94 1.95
CA GLU A 202 -1.97 18.20 2.68
C GLU A 202 -2.52 19.28 1.76
N GLY A 203 -3.67 19.84 2.14
CA GLY A 203 -4.37 20.87 1.36
C GLY A 203 -5.53 20.32 0.53
N GLU A 204 -6.07 21.16 -0.35
CA GLU A 204 -7.21 20.81 -1.18
C GLU A 204 -6.77 19.95 -2.37
N LEU A 205 -7.26 18.71 -2.42
CA LEU A 205 -7.08 17.82 -3.57
C LEU A 205 -8.32 17.91 -4.48
N ASN A 206 -8.27 18.81 -5.45
CA ASN A 206 -9.26 18.89 -6.54
C ASN A 206 -8.73 18.22 -7.82
N ALA A 207 -9.56 18.19 -8.87
CA ALA A 207 -9.25 17.49 -10.11
C ALA A 207 -7.99 18.03 -10.79
N GLN A 208 -7.81 19.36 -10.79
CA GLN A 208 -6.64 20.03 -11.36
C GLN A 208 -5.36 19.63 -10.62
N THR A 209 -5.35 19.73 -9.29
CA THR A 209 -4.21 19.34 -8.46
C THR A 209 -3.89 17.85 -8.63
N ALA A 210 -4.91 16.98 -8.62
CA ALA A 210 -4.75 15.55 -8.83
C ALA A 210 -4.13 15.24 -10.21
N PHE A 211 -4.57 15.93 -11.26
CA PHE A 211 -4.02 15.81 -12.61
C PHE A 211 -2.56 16.26 -12.70
N GLU A 212 -2.20 17.38 -12.05
CA GLU A 212 -0.82 17.89 -12.01
C GLU A 212 0.12 16.93 -11.29
N ILE A 213 -0.28 16.44 -10.12
CA ILE A 213 0.47 15.45 -9.34
C ILE A 213 0.64 14.16 -10.16
N ALA A 214 -0.45 13.62 -10.71
CA ALA A 214 -0.40 12.40 -11.52
C ALA A 214 0.48 12.57 -12.77
N SER A 215 0.47 13.74 -13.39
CA SER A 215 1.34 14.06 -14.53
C SER A 215 2.82 14.08 -14.14
N LYS A 216 3.15 14.67 -12.99
CA LYS A 216 4.52 14.65 -12.46
C LYS A 216 4.98 13.24 -12.08
N LEU A 217 4.12 12.48 -11.42
CA LEU A 217 4.38 11.07 -11.10
C LEU A 217 4.60 10.22 -12.35
N LYS A 218 3.86 10.46 -13.44
CA LYS A 218 4.13 9.82 -14.75
C LYS A 218 5.54 10.15 -15.25
N GLU A 219 5.97 11.41 -15.18
CA GLU A 219 7.32 11.82 -15.58
C GLU A 219 8.40 11.11 -14.75
N LEU A 220 8.23 11.07 -13.42
CA LEU A 220 9.13 10.34 -12.52
C LEU A 220 9.16 8.84 -12.83
N GLY A 221 8.00 8.24 -13.12
CA GLY A 221 7.89 6.85 -13.53
C GLY A 221 8.67 6.57 -14.83
N ASN A 222 8.57 7.47 -15.81
CA ASN A 222 9.33 7.38 -17.06
C ASN A 222 10.85 7.47 -16.80
N ILE A 223 11.29 8.37 -15.94
CA ILE A 223 12.71 8.54 -15.57
C ILE A 223 13.23 7.28 -14.90
N ALA A 224 12.49 6.75 -13.92
CA ALA A 224 12.84 5.52 -13.22
C ALA A 224 12.96 4.33 -14.18
N PHE A 225 11.97 4.16 -15.06
CA PHE A 225 11.98 3.10 -16.06
C PHE A 225 13.16 3.20 -17.02
N LYS A 226 13.44 4.40 -17.55
CA LYS A 226 14.61 4.65 -18.43
C LYS A 226 15.94 4.40 -17.73
N SER A 227 15.97 4.55 -16.41
CA SER A 227 17.14 4.27 -15.57
C SER A 227 17.25 2.80 -15.14
N GLY A 228 16.45 1.90 -15.73
CA GLY A 228 16.44 0.46 -15.40
C GLY A 228 15.71 0.10 -14.10
N LYS A 229 15.13 1.08 -13.38
CA LYS A 229 14.40 0.87 -12.12
C LYS A 229 12.93 0.56 -12.42
N THR A 230 12.67 -0.58 -13.05
CA THR A 230 11.34 -0.97 -13.54
C THR A 230 10.27 -0.96 -12.44
N TRP A 231 10.58 -1.52 -11.27
CA TRP A 231 9.63 -1.56 -10.15
C TRP A 231 9.29 -0.15 -9.62
N VAL A 232 10.29 0.73 -9.50
CA VAL A 232 10.07 2.12 -9.09
C VAL A 232 9.20 2.84 -10.12
N GLY A 233 9.46 2.63 -11.41
CA GLY A 233 8.63 3.17 -12.49
C GLY A 233 7.17 2.74 -12.38
N LEU A 234 6.94 1.45 -12.13
CA LEU A 234 5.59 0.91 -11.95
C LEU A 234 4.90 1.51 -10.73
N SER A 235 5.61 1.60 -9.59
CA SER A 235 5.09 2.20 -8.36
C SER A 235 4.61 3.64 -8.59
N LYS A 236 5.35 4.45 -9.36
CA LYS A 236 4.93 5.82 -9.71
C LYS A 236 3.68 5.86 -10.58
N TYR A 237 3.55 4.99 -11.58
CA TYR A 237 2.34 4.95 -12.39
C TYR A 237 1.12 4.54 -11.58
N GLN A 238 1.26 3.55 -10.68
CA GLN A 238 0.18 3.14 -9.79
C GLN A 238 -0.19 4.24 -8.79
N LYS A 239 0.80 4.98 -8.29
CA LYS A 239 0.57 6.16 -7.45
C LYS A 239 -0.18 7.26 -8.18
N ALA A 240 0.21 7.56 -9.42
CA ALA A 240 -0.50 8.53 -10.25
C ALA A 240 -1.97 8.14 -10.46
N LEU A 241 -2.24 6.85 -10.72
CA LEU A 241 -3.61 6.33 -10.83
C LEU A 241 -4.40 6.47 -9.54
N ARG A 242 -3.78 6.25 -8.36
CA ARG A 242 -4.46 6.50 -7.08
C ARG A 242 -4.91 7.96 -6.97
N TYR A 243 -4.03 8.92 -7.27
CA TYR A 243 -4.39 10.35 -7.26
C TYR A 243 -5.57 10.67 -8.17
N LEU A 244 -5.55 10.15 -9.39
CA LEU A 244 -6.68 10.35 -10.30
C LEU A 244 -7.95 9.65 -9.79
N ASN A 245 -7.86 8.46 -9.18
CA ASN A 245 -9.03 7.75 -8.68
C ASN A 245 -9.68 8.41 -7.47
N GLU A 246 -8.92 9.15 -6.66
CA GLU A 246 -9.45 9.92 -5.53
C GLU A 246 -10.39 11.03 -6.00
N VAL A 247 -10.07 11.64 -7.15
CA VAL A 247 -10.88 12.70 -7.77
C VAL A 247 -11.28 12.27 -9.18
N PRO A 248 -12.31 11.41 -9.32
CA PRO A 248 -12.64 10.78 -10.58
C PRO A 248 -13.27 11.72 -11.62
N GLU A 249 -13.91 12.78 -11.16
CA GLU A 249 -14.71 13.72 -11.95
C GLU A 249 -14.17 15.14 -11.82
N VAL A 250 -14.44 15.98 -12.83
CA VAL A 250 -14.13 17.41 -12.81
C VAL A 250 -15.38 18.21 -12.43
N ASP A 251 -15.18 19.36 -11.80
CA ASP A 251 -16.25 20.30 -11.47
C ASP A 251 -16.50 21.29 -12.62
N GLU A 252 -17.66 21.96 -12.61
CA GLU A 252 -18.00 23.00 -13.61
C GLU A 252 -17.02 24.18 -13.64
N LYS A 253 -16.25 24.37 -12.56
CA LYS A 253 -15.27 25.44 -12.41
C LYS A 253 -13.90 25.07 -13.00
N ASP A 254 -13.67 23.78 -13.27
CA ASP A 254 -12.41 23.31 -13.81
C ASP A 254 -12.23 23.68 -15.29
N PRO A 255 -10.99 23.70 -15.80
CA PRO A 255 -10.73 23.90 -17.22
C PRO A 255 -11.49 22.88 -18.08
N LYS A 256 -12.10 23.34 -19.17
CA LYS A 256 -12.95 22.50 -20.05
C LYS A 256 -12.22 21.29 -20.63
N GLU A 257 -10.91 21.41 -20.82
CA GLU A 257 -10.06 20.37 -21.37
C GLU A 257 -9.59 19.36 -20.33
N LEU A 258 -9.77 19.64 -19.03
CA LEU A 258 -9.18 18.86 -17.93
C LEU A 258 -9.69 17.41 -17.93
N ASP A 259 -11.00 17.20 -18.08
CA ASP A 259 -11.59 15.86 -18.12
C ASP A 259 -11.00 15.01 -19.24
N ALA A 260 -10.88 15.57 -20.45
CA ALA A 260 -10.26 14.89 -21.59
C ALA A 260 -8.78 14.59 -21.31
N GLN A 261 -8.04 15.52 -20.70
CA GLN A 261 -6.64 15.32 -20.33
C GLN A 261 -6.47 14.22 -19.27
N MET A 262 -7.34 14.18 -18.26
CA MET A 262 -7.34 13.14 -17.23
C MET A 262 -7.62 11.76 -17.83
N LYS A 263 -8.57 11.65 -18.76
CA LYS A 263 -8.86 10.40 -19.49
C LYS A 263 -7.65 9.91 -20.29
N VAL A 264 -7.00 10.80 -21.04
CA VAL A 264 -5.74 10.49 -21.75
C VAL A 264 -4.64 10.04 -20.79
N LEU A 265 -4.53 10.68 -19.62
CA LEU A 265 -3.55 10.35 -18.62
C LEU A 265 -3.81 8.96 -18.00
N ARG A 266 -5.06 8.63 -17.65
CA ARG A 266 -5.45 7.30 -17.15
C ARG A 266 -5.10 6.20 -18.13
N PHE A 267 -5.49 6.36 -19.41
CA PHE A 267 -5.14 5.42 -20.47
C PHE A 267 -3.62 5.19 -20.52
N THR A 268 -2.85 6.28 -20.53
CA THR A 268 -1.38 6.23 -20.61
C THR A 268 -0.78 5.49 -19.41
N LEU A 269 -1.25 5.79 -18.20
CA LEU A 269 -0.76 5.21 -16.96
C LEU A 269 -1.10 3.71 -16.86
N HIS A 270 -2.32 3.31 -17.19
CA HIS A 270 -2.70 1.89 -17.24
C HIS A 270 -1.88 1.12 -18.26
N SER A 271 -1.76 1.67 -19.48
CA SER A 271 -0.98 1.04 -20.54
C SER A 271 0.49 0.90 -20.13
N ASN A 272 1.12 1.93 -19.57
CA ASN A 272 2.51 1.87 -19.13
C ASN A 272 2.71 0.94 -17.92
N SER A 273 1.73 0.89 -17.01
CA SER A 273 1.75 -0.05 -15.89
C SER A 273 1.76 -1.49 -16.40
N ALA A 274 0.92 -1.82 -17.38
CA ALA A 274 0.89 -3.15 -17.99
C ALA A 274 2.24 -3.55 -18.62
N LEU A 275 2.89 -2.62 -19.33
CA LEU A 275 4.22 -2.84 -19.88
C LEU A 275 5.24 -3.21 -18.79
N LEU A 276 5.24 -2.48 -17.67
CA LEU A 276 6.23 -2.69 -16.61
C LEU A 276 5.89 -3.94 -15.79
N ALA A 277 4.61 -4.24 -15.57
CA ALA A 277 4.14 -5.47 -14.96
C ALA A 277 4.65 -6.71 -15.74
N ASN A 278 4.48 -6.69 -17.06
CA ASN A 278 4.97 -7.78 -17.93
C ASN A 278 6.48 -7.94 -17.86
N LYS A 279 7.24 -6.83 -17.81
CA LYS A 279 8.70 -6.88 -17.63
C LYS A 279 9.13 -7.46 -16.30
N LEU A 280 8.31 -7.30 -15.27
CA LEU A 280 8.51 -7.87 -13.94
C LEU A 280 7.87 -9.27 -13.78
N GLN A 281 7.28 -9.82 -14.85
CA GLN A 281 6.54 -11.09 -14.85
C GLN A 281 5.34 -11.12 -13.89
N HIS A 282 4.79 -9.95 -13.54
CA HIS A 282 3.51 -9.82 -12.85
C HIS A 282 2.37 -9.86 -13.89
N PHE A 283 2.23 -11.00 -14.54
CA PHE A 283 1.29 -11.15 -15.66
C PHE A 283 -0.18 -10.96 -15.30
N PRO A 284 -0.71 -11.38 -14.12
CA PRO A 284 -2.08 -11.06 -13.74
C PRO A 284 -2.34 -9.55 -13.76
N ASP A 285 -1.45 -8.77 -13.14
CA ASP A 285 -1.55 -7.30 -13.11
C ASP A 285 -1.39 -6.70 -14.52
N GLY A 286 -0.47 -7.24 -15.32
CA GLY A 286 -0.27 -6.86 -16.71
C GLY A 286 -1.53 -7.00 -17.56
N LYS A 287 -2.22 -8.15 -17.43
CA LYS A 287 -3.49 -8.42 -18.12
C LYS A 287 -4.58 -7.44 -17.67
N THR A 288 -4.76 -7.31 -16.35
CA THR A 288 -5.78 -6.42 -15.77
C THR A 288 -5.58 -4.97 -16.18
N TRP A 289 -4.38 -4.41 -16.03
CA TRP A 289 -4.12 -3.01 -16.34
C TRP A 289 -4.15 -2.71 -17.84
N ALA A 290 -3.75 -3.65 -18.70
CA ALA A 290 -3.94 -3.49 -20.14
C ALA A 290 -5.43 -3.50 -20.51
N GLY A 291 -6.24 -4.32 -19.84
CA GLY A 291 -7.70 -4.29 -19.94
C GLY A 291 -8.27 -2.92 -19.61
N TYR A 292 -7.92 -2.35 -18.44
CA TYR A 292 -8.36 -1.01 -18.07
C TYR A 292 -7.92 0.10 -19.05
N ALA A 293 -6.74 -0.03 -19.65
CA ALA A 293 -6.33 0.88 -20.71
C ALA A 293 -7.27 0.76 -21.93
N LEU A 294 -7.63 -0.45 -22.34
CA LEU A 294 -8.54 -0.66 -23.47
C LEU A 294 -9.96 -0.19 -23.17
N ASP A 295 -10.47 -0.44 -21.97
CA ASP A 295 -11.81 0.00 -21.53
C ASP A 295 -11.96 1.53 -21.53
N THR A 296 -10.86 2.25 -21.32
CA THR A 296 -10.82 3.72 -21.30
C THR A 296 -10.35 4.34 -22.61
N ALA A 297 -9.98 3.53 -23.62
CA ALA A 297 -9.34 4.00 -24.85
C ALA A 297 -10.21 4.96 -25.66
N ASP A 298 -11.50 4.65 -25.82
CA ASP A 298 -12.42 5.50 -26.60
C ASP A 298 -12.68 6.83 -25.87
N ALA A 299 -12.87 6.79 -24.55
CA ALA A 299 -13.03 7.99 -23.73
C ALA A 299 -11.77 8.87 -23.73
N ALA A 300 -10.59 8.26 -23.86
CA ALA A 300 -9.31 8.93 -24.00
C ALA A 300 -9.01 9.40 -25.42
N ASN A 301 -9.87 9.12 -26.41
CA ASN A 301 -9.61 9.33 -27.84
C ASN A 301 -8.22 8.78 -28.24
N ALA A 302 -7.90 7.58 -27.75
CA ALA A 302 -6.59 6.96 -27.93
C ALA A 302 -6.36 6.61 -29.40
N LYS A 303 -5.18 6.95 -29.91
CA LYS A 303 -4.78 6.64 -31.30
C LYS A 303 -4.67 5.14 -31.50
N ASP A 304 -4.95 4.66 -32.71
CA ASP A 304 -4.87 3.23 -33.06
C ASP A 304 -3.50 2.62 -32.71
N ALA A 305 -2.40 3.35 -32.94
CA ALA A 305 -1.06 2.90 -32.57
C ALA A 305 -0.88 2.69 -31.05
N ASP A 306 -1.57 3.45 -30.21
CA ASP A 306 -1.51 3.31 -28.76
C ASP A 306 -2.47 2.24 -28.25
N ARG A 307 -3.64 2.09 -28.88
CA ARG A 307 -4.56 0.96 -28.65
C ARG A 307 -3.91 -0.38 -29.01
N ALA A 308 -3.22 -0.45 -30.15
CA ALA A 308 -2.46 -1.62 -30.58
C ALA A 308 -1.41 -2.03 -29.54
N LYS A 309 -0.70 -1.06 -28.93
CA LYS A 309 0.24 -1.34 -27.83
C LYS A 309 -0.47 -1.92 -26.61
N ALA A 310 -1.66 -1.43 -26.27
CA ALA A 310 -2.41 -1.94 -25.12
C ALA A 310 -2.87 -3.39 -25.33
N TYR A 311 -3.43 -3.71 -26.51
CA TYR A 311 -3.73 -5.09 -26.90
C TYR A 311 -2.48 -5.99 -26.89
N TYR A 312 -1.38 -5.55 -27.51
CA TYR A 312 -0.13 -6.29 -27.49
C TYR A 312 0.38 -6.55 -26.07
N ARG A 313 0.28 -5.55 -25.17
CA ARG A 313 0.67 -5.71 -23.76
C ARG A 313 -0.24 -6.72 -23.04
N ARG A 314 -1.54 -6.73 -23.30
CA ARG A 314 -2.46 -7.72 -22.72
C ARG A 314 -2.15 -9.13 -23.22
N ALA A 315 -1.92 -9.30 -24.52
CA ALA A 315 -1.52 -10.57 -25.11
C ALA A 315 -0.21 -11.12 -24.52
N VAL A 316 0.81 -10.28 -24.32
CA VAL A 316 2.06 -10.71 -23.66
C VAL A 316 1.80 -11.23 -22.25
N ALA A 317 0.88 -10.61 -21.51
CA ALA A 317 0.48 -11.06 -20.19
C ALA A 317 -0.24 -12.41 -20.25
N GLU A 318 -1.19 -12.57 -21.17
CA GLU A 318 -1.96 -13.80 -21.41
C GLU A 318 -1.05 -14.98 -21.78
N VAL A 319 -0.03 -14.76 -22.63
CA VAL A 319 0.98 -15.79 -22.90
C VAL A 319 1.74 -16.16 -21.62
N GLY A 320 2.09 -15.19 -20.79
CA GLY A 320 2.71 -15.43 -19.48
C GLY A 320 1.82 -16.23 -18.52
N LEU A 321 0.50 -16.15 -18.70
CA LEU A 321 -0.53 -16.89 -17.95
C LEU A 321 -0.90 -18.23 -18.60
N LYS A 322 -0.33 -18.58 -19.75
CA LYS A 322 -0.69 -19.77 -20.56
C LYS A 322 -2.15 -19.73 -21.06
N GLU A 323 -2.58 -18.55 -21.49
CA GLU A 323 -3.87 -18.27 -22.10
C GLU A 323 -3.66 -17.92 -23.58
N GLU A 324 -2.98 -18.80 -24.33
CA GLU A 324 -2.49 -18.50 -25.68
C GLU A 324 -3.60 -18.19 -26.69
N ASP A 325 -4.79 -18.80 -26.53
CA ASP A 325 -5.93 -18.54 -27.43
C ASP A 325 -6.46 -17.11 -27.29
N ASP A 326 -6.49 -16.56 -26.07
CA ASP A 326 -6.89 -15.18 -25.84
C ASP A 326 -5.80 -14.21 -26.34
N ALA A 327 -4.53 -14.57 -26.13
CA ALA A 327 -3.41 -13.79 -26.65
C ALA A 327 -3.45 -13.66 -28.18
N ILE A 328 -3.85 -14.70 -28.90
CA ILE A 328 -4.01 -14.62 -30.37
C ILE A 328 -5.10 -13.63 -30.76
N LYS A 329 -6.25 -13.63 -30.09
CA LYS A 329 -7.34 -12.69 -30.38
C LYS A 329 -6.87 -11.25 -30.21
N ASP A 330 -6.18 -10.97 -29.11
CA ASP A 330 -5.65 -9.65 -28.82
C ASP A 330 -4.55 -9.22 -29.80
N LEU A 331 -3.65 -10.12 -30.19
CA LEU A 331 -2.63 -9.82 -31.21
C LEU A 331 -3.26 -9.55 -32.58
N GLU A 332 -4.33 -10.26 -32.93
CA GLU A 332 -5.07 -10.02 -34.18
C GLU A 332 -5.78 -8.66 -34.16
N GLU A 333 -6.38 -8.26 -33.05
CA GLU A 333 -6.91 -6.89 -32.88
C GLU A 333 -5.79 -5.83 -32.93
N ALA A 334 -4.65 -6.09 -32.29
CA ALA A 334 -3.50 -5.20 -32.35
C ALA A 334 -2.98 -5.03 -33.80
N LEU A 335 -2.96 -6.10 -34.59
CA LEU A 335 -2.51 -6.08 -35.98
C LEU A 335 -3.48 -5.31 -36.90
N LYS A 336 -4.80 -5.38 -36.64
CA LYS A 336 -5.80 -4.58 -37.37
C LYS A 336 -5.57 -3.09 -37.18
N LEU A 337 -5.20 -2.68 -35.97
CA LEU A 337 -4.95 -1.28 -35.59
C LEU A 337 -3.56 -0.77 -36.02
N ALA A 338 -2.58 -1.67 -36.15
CA ALA A 338 -1.22 -1.35 -36.58
C ALA A 338 -0.75 -2.32 -37.69
N PRO A 339 -1.33 -2.23 -38.90
CA PRO A 339 -0.97 -3.12 -39.99
C PRO A 339 0.49 -2.93 -40.39
N GLY A 340 1.25 -4.03 -40.41
CA GLY A 340 2.68 -4.01 -40.75
C GLY A 340 3.63 -3.87 -39.57
N ASP A 341 3.14 -3.82 -38.32
CA ASP A 341 4.01 -3.92 -37.16
C ASP A 341 4.64 -5.33 -37.07
N ALA A 342 5.95 -5.37 -37.24
CA ALA A 342 6.71 -6.61 -37.24
C ALA A 342 6.74 -7.29 -35.87
N ALA A 343 6.67 -6.53 -34.77
CA ALA A 343 6.67 -7.11 -33.43
C ALA A 343 5.38 -7.90 -33.19
N ILE A 344 4.23 -7.35 -33.57
CA ILE A 344 2.93 -8.04 -33.47
C ILE A 344 2.92 -9.30 -34.34
N SER A 345 3.34 -9.19 -35.60
CA SER A 345 3.35 -10.31 -36.56
C SER A 345 4.27 -11.45 -36.11
N ASN A 346 5.45 -11.11 -35.59
CA ASN A 346 6.40 -12.08 -35.04
C ASN A 346 5.85 -12.77 -33.79
N GLU A 347 5.18 -12.02 -32.92
CA GLU A 347 4.58 -12.55 -31.71
C GLU A 347 3.42 -13.50 -32.02
N ILE A 348 2.56 -13.19 -32.99
CA ILE A 348 1.51 -14.11 -33.47
C ILE A 348 2.12 -15.43 -33.92
N THR A 349 3.20 -15.36 -34.70
CA THR A 349 3.89 -16.55 -35.20
C THR A 349 4.49 -17.37 -34.05
N ARG A 350 5.08 -16.70 -33.06
CA ARG A 350 5.61 -17.32 -31.85
C ARG A 350 4.51 -18.04 -31.06
N VAL A 351 3.39 -17.38 -30.81
CA VAL A 351 2.28 -17.94 -30.01
C VAL A 351 1.59 -19.08 -30.75
N LYS A 352 1.35 -18.97 -32.06
CA LYS A 352 0.80 -20.09 -32.87
C LYS A 352 1.71 -21.32 -32.83
N LYS A 353 3.03 -21.14 -32.80
CA LYS A 353 3.97 -22.24 -32.63
C LYS A 353 3.85 -22.90 -31.25
N ILE A 354 3.68 -22.12 -30.18
CA ILE A 354 3.47 -22.65 -28.82
C ILE A 354 2.21 -23.52 -28.77
N ILE A 355 1.09 -23.03 -29.31
CA ILE A 355 -0.17 -23.79 -29.39
C ILE A 355 0.02 -25.10 -30.16
N ALA A 356 0.62 -25.04 -31.36
CA ALA A 356 0.84 -26.23 -32.18
C ALA A 356 1.74 -27.27 -31.50
N GLU A 357 2.76 -26.84 -30.76
CA GLU A 357 3.62 -27.73 -29.98
C GLU A 357 2.89 -28.36 -28.79
N ALA A 358 2.02 -27.61 -28.11
CA ALA A 358 1.18 -28.12 -27.03
C ALA A 358 0.19 -29.18 -27.54
N ASP A 359 -0.50 -28.91 -28.65
CA ASP A 359 -1.41 -29.86 -29.31
C ASP A 359 -0.71 -31.16 -29.71
N LYS A 360 0.50 -31.04 -30.27
CA LYS A 360 1.31 -32.20 -30.64
C LYS A 360 1.63 -33.05 -29.42
N LYS A 361 2.08 -32.43 -28.31
CA LYS A 361 2.38 -33.14 -27.05
C LYS A 361 1.14 -33.82 -26.47
N GLN A 362 -0.02 -33.15 -26.49
CA GLN A 362 -1.28 -33.75 -26.01
C GLN A 362 -1.68 -34.97 -26.86
N LYS A 363 -1.59 -34.86 -28.19
CA LYS A 363 -1.88 -35.99 -29.10
C LYS A 363 -0.92 -37.17 -28.88
N GLU A 364 0.36 -36.91 -28.66
CA GLU A 364 1.36 -37.94 -28.36
C GLU A 364 1.12 -38.61 -27.00
N ALA A 365 0.77 -37.83 -25.97
CA ALA A 365 0.43 -38.36 -24.64
C ALA A 365 -0.84 -39.22 -24.68
N ALA A 366 -1.89 -38.77 -25.39
CA ALA A 366 -3.11 -39.55 -25.58
C ALA A 366 -2.80 -40.88 -26.29
N ARG A 367 -2.00 -40.87 -27.36
CA ARG A 367 -1.60 -42.11 -28.07
C ARG A 367 -0.89 -43.11 -27.17
N LYS A 368 -0.03 -42.66 -26.26
CA LYS A 368 0.67 -43.51 -25.29
C LYS A 368 -0.23 -44.07 -24.19
N PHE A 369 -1.33 -43.38 -23.87
CA PHE A 369 -2.29 -43.83 -22.85
C PHE A 369 -3.23 -44.91 -23.39
N PHE A 370 -3.49 -44.91 -24.71
CA PHE A 370 -4.33 -45.89 -25.38
C PHE A 370 -3.55 -46.98 -26.14
N SER A 371 -2.22 -47.01 -26.01
CA SER A 371 -1.32 -48.07 -26.48
C SER A 371 -0.80 -48.88 -25.31
#